data_AF-A0A845DBH3-F1
#
_entry.id   AF-A0A845DBH3-F1
#
_cell.length_a   1.000
_cell.length_b   1.000
_cell.length_c   1.000
_cell.angle_alpha   90.00
_cell.angle_beta   90.00
_cell.angle_gamma   90.00
#
_symmetry.space_group_name_H-M   'P 1'
#
loop_
_entity.id
_entity.type
_entity.pdbx_description
1 polymer ?
#
loop_
_entity_poly.entity_id
_entity_poly.type
_entity_poly.pdbx_seq_one_letter_code
_entity_poly.pdbx_strand_id
1 'polypeptide(L)'
;MRLNHKRYILFLVSSILVLLLIIPLYLFVFTEEDNIQAIQNQASLTFQETIQNQNTSEKESHPLKQCFTLQEGRDACYFDFCKKENPYLCAEELLDTIVRIEGPEQAMVTLQDIMESQLFGIQTDGHQLSHIVGRATPRYYGISPESFMRCPLSFDRGCQHGFFQDAFEKYKTPLETAIAICKKDSDCYHGVGHGFVFHTSYNLMDALSLCDQLSSLKIRESCYSGVFMENMTGFFKKTDGELGFVEGDILAPCNRVEDRYYKKCWLDHGRYVLFHHNWSLQEALHFCLGAGSHTRGCILSLGWIITLMEPRELLRGSFEGTSIQTTVYLCNQFPYEYIETCQQPTIRTFLSTDGTDIQKRAVEFCLSFQVGIHNCFKIIGADLFEFIQDADEIMRACNKAPEEYRESCYEGWYESMNIRINTI
;
A
#
# COMPACT_ATOMS: atom_id res chain seq x y z
N MET A 1 -33.34 -34.37 -55.57
CA MET A 1 -33.36 -34.26 -54.09
C MET A 1 -32.21 -35.03 -53.42
N ARG A 2 -30.92 -34.79 -53.77
CA ARG A 2 -29.77 -35.48 -53.14
C ARG A 2 -28.71 -34.53 -52.53
N LEU A 3 -28.96 -33.21 -52.54
CA LEU A 3 -28.05 -32.19 -52.03
C LEU A 3 -28.32 -31.74 -50.58
N ASN A 4 -29.43 -32.18 -49.96
CA ASN A 4 -29.80 -31.76 -48.60
C ASN A 4 -29.28 -32.68 -47.48
N HIS A 5 -28.90 -33.93 -47.77
CA HIS A 5 -28.47 -34.86 -46.71
C HIS A 5 -27.07 -34.57 -46.16
N LYS A 6 -26.13 -34.13 -47.01
CA LYS A 6 -24.75 -33.82 -46.57
C LYS A 6 -24.67 -32.57 -45.70
N ARG A 7 -25.49 -31.55 -45.98
CA ARG A 7 -25.55 -30.33 -45.14
C ARG A 7 -26.18 -30.60 -43.77
N TYR A 8 -27.17 -31.48 -43.70
CA TYR A 8 -27.79 -31.88 -42.43
C TYR A 8 -26.83 -32.66 -41.53
N ILE A 9 -26.03 -33.57 -42.12
CA ILE A 9 -25.02 -34.33 -41.38
C ILE A 9 -23.89 -33.41 -40.89
N LEU A 10 -23.43 -32.44 -41.71
CA LEU A 10 -22.42 -31.47 -41.26
C LEU A 10 -22.94 -30.59 -40.10
N PHE A 11 -24.20 -30.16 -40.14
CA PHE A 11 -24.81 -29.38 -39.06
C PHE A 11 -24.95 -30.20 -37.77
N LEU A 12 -25.42 -31.45 -37.86
CA LEU A 12 -25.52 -32.34 -36.70
C LEU A 12 -24.15 -32.63 -36.06
N VAL A 13 -23.13 -32.89 -36.87
CA VAL A 13 -21.76 -33.13 -36.37
C VAL A 13 -21.18 -31.87 -35.73
N SER A 14 -21.40 -30.69 -36.32
CA SER A 14 -21.01 -29.40 -35.75
C SER A 14 -21.70 -29.12 -34.41
N SER A 15 -23.01 -29.35 -34.30
CA SER A 15 -23.75 -29.14 -33.05
C SER A 15 -23.35 -30.11 -31.96
N ILE A 16 -23.04 -31.37 -32.29
CA ILE A 16 -22.54 -32.36 -31.33
C ILE A 16 -21.13 -32.00 -30.84
N LEU A 17 -20.24 -31.51 -31.73
CA LEU A 17 -18.90 -31.04 -31.35
C LEU A 17 -18.94 -29.82 -30.42
N VAL A 18 -19.87 -28.88 -30.66
CA VAL A 18 -20.08 -27.73 -29.78
C VAL A 18 -20.61 -28.16 -28.41
N LEU A 19 -21.56 -29.09 -28.36
CA LEU A 19 -22.05 -29.68 -27.10
C LEU A 19 -20.95 -30.43 -26.33
N LEU A 20 -20.09 -31.19 -27.03
CA LEU A 20 -18.96 -31.90 -26.42
C LEU A 20 -17.85 -30.97 -25.89
N LEU A 21 -17.78 -29.72 -26.35
CA LEU A 21 -16.85 -28.71 -25.84
C LEU A 21 -17.46 -27.88 -24.69
N ILE A 22 -18.78 -27.66 -24.69
CA ILE A 22 -19.47 -26.88 -23.66
C ILE A 22 -19.70 -27.73 -22.39
N ILE A 23 -20.01 -29.02 -22.52
CA ILE A 23 -20.29 -29.89 -21.35
C ILE A 23 -19.08 -29.98 -20.39
N PRO A 24 -17.82 -30.16 -20.84
CA PRO A 24 -16.66 -30.13 -19.96
C PRO A 24 -16.44 -28.77 -19.29
N LEU A 25 -16.68 -27.67 -20.01
CA LEU A 25 -16.54 -26.32 -19.47
C LEU A 25 -17.60 -26.01 -18.39
N TYR A 26 -18.84 -26.45 -18.62
CA TYR A 26 -19.94 -26.28 -17.68
C TYR A 26 -19.75 -27.16 -16.44
N LEU A 27 -19.23 -28.38 -16.61
CA LEU A 27 -18.85 -29.25 -15.50
C LEU A 27 -17.66 -28.68 -14.71
N PHE A 28 -16.68 -28.05 -15.38
CA PHE A 28 -15.54 -27.41 -14.71
C PHE A 28 -15.96 -26.21 -13.85
N VAL A 29 -16.85 -25.35 -14.37
CA VAL A 29 -17.39 -24.19 -13.62
C VAL A 29 -18.25 -24.65 -12.43
N PHE A 30 -19.09 -25.68 -12.60
CA PHE A 30 -19.88 -26.22 -11.48
C PHE A 30 -18.99 -26.87 -10.41
N THR A 31 -17.89 -27.54 -10.79
CA THR A 31 -16.94 -28.08 -9.82
C THR A 31 -16.17 -26.99 -9.07
N GLU A 32 -15.98 -25.80 -9.64
CA GLU A 32 -15.33 -24.66 -8.97
C GLU A 32 -16.25 -24.03 -7.91
N GLU A 33 -17.53 -23.83 -8.20
CA GLU A 33 -18.50 -23.28 -7.23
C GLU A 33 -18.77 -24.26 -6.07
N ASP A 34 -18.95 -25.56 -6.35
CA ASP A 34 -19.15 -26.57 -5.31
C ASP A 34 -17.89 -26.77 -4.45
N ASN A 35 -16.69 -26.63 -5.03
CA ASN A 35 -15.43 -26.64 -4.27
C ASN A 35 -15.30 -25.38 -3.40
N ILE A 36 -15.67 -24.19 -3.88
CA ILE A 36 -15.66 -22.96 -3.09
C ILE A 36 -16.63 -23.08 -1.90
N GLN A 37 -17.83 -23.62 -2.12
CA GLN A 37 -18.82 -23.81 -1.05
C GLN A 37 -18.38 -24.87 -0.02
N ALA A 38 -17.74 -25.96 -0.48
CA ALA A 38 -17.17 -26.98 0.40
C ALA A 38 -15.99 -26.43 1.24
N ILE A 39 -15.13 -25.61 0.64
CA ILE A 39 -14.01 -24.93 1.32
C ILE A 39 -14.54 -23.93 2.35
N GLN A 40 -15.58 -23.15 2.04
CA GLN A 40 -16.24 -22.23 2.98
C GLN A 40 -16.84 -22.95 4.19
N ASN A 41 -17.51 -24.08 3.97
CA ASN A 41 -18.13 -24.86 5.03
C ASN A 41 -17.08 -25.54 5.94
N GLN A 42 -15.98 -26.02 5.36
CA GLN A 42 -14.90 -26.63 6.11
C GLN A 42 -14.11 -25.58 6.92
N ALA A 43 -13.86 -24.39 6.36
CA ALA A 43 -13.23 -23.26 7.06
C ALA A 43 -14.04 -22.81 8.30
N SER A 44 -15.38 -22.82 8.21
CA SER A 44 -16.25 -22.44 9.32
C SER A 44 -16.24 -23.44 10.49
N LEU A 45 -15.95 -24.71 10.24
CA LEU A 45 -15.88 -25.77 11.26
C LEU A 45 -14.53 -25.78 12.00
N THR A 46 -13.41 -25.63 11.29
CA THR A 46 -12.07 -25.52 11.89
C THR A 46 -11.92 -24.22 12.72
N PHE A 47 -12.65 -23.17 12.34
CA PHE A 47 -12.73 -21.88 13.05
C PHE A 47 -13.39 -22.01 14.43
N GLN A 48 -14.43 -22.85 14.59
CA GLN A 48 -15.12 -23.02 15.86
C GLN A 48 -14.30 -23.82 16.90
N GLU A 49 -13.53 -24.82 16.47
CA GLU A 49 -12.73 -25.65 17.37
C GLU A 49 -11.50 -24.91 17.96
N THR A 50 -10.99 -23.90 17.26
CA THR A 50 -9.81 -23.13 17.72
C THR A 50 -10.16 -22.10 18.81
N ILE A 51 -11.39 -21.57 18.82
CA ILE A 51 -11.84 -20.53 19.76
C ILE A 51 -11.97 -21.04 21.21
N GLN A 52 -12.17 -22.35 21.40
CA GLN A 52 -12.53 -22.87 22.72
C GLN A 52 -11.36 -23.08 23.69
N ASN A 53 -10.10 -22.99 23.23
CA ASN A 53 -8.92 -23.36 24.03
C ASN A 53 -8.00 -22.21 24.49
N GLN A 54 -8.31 -20.94 24.22
CA GLN A 54 -7.42 -19.81 24.59
C GLN A 54 -7.94 -18.88 25.70
N ASN A 55 -9.06 -19.18 26.36
CA ASN A 55 -9.73 -18.24 27.27
C ASN A 55 -9.53 -18.48 28.77
N THR A 56 -8.40 -19.06 29.21
CA THR A 56 -8.11 -19.21 30.64
C THR A 56 -6.62 -19.13 30.99
N SER A 57 -6.05 -17.92 31.07
CA SER A 57 -5.23 -17.47 32.21
C SER A 57 -4.43 -16.20 31.87
N GLU A 58 -4.94 -15.02 32.26
CA GLU A 58 -4.14 -13.87 32.75
C GLU A 58 -5.09 -12.75 33.17
N LYS A 59 -5.51 -12.79 34.43
CA LYS A 59 -6.17 -11.68 35.14
C LYS A 59 -5.17 -11.10 36.13
N GLU A 60 -4.13 -10.46 35.64
CA GLU A 60 -3.41 -9.44 36.41
C GLU A 60 -3.86 -8.06 35.91
N SER A 61 -4.08 -7.12 36.84
CA SER A 61 -4.63 -5.80 36.56
C SER A 61 -3.62 -4.95 35.82
N HIS A 62 -3.69 -4.94 34.49
CA HIS A 62 -2.85 -4.12 33.62
C HIS A 62 -2.86 -2.63 34.08
N PRO A 63 -1.69 -1.97 34.27
CA PRO A 63 -1.61 -0.60 34.79
C PRO A 63 -2.44 0.42 34.00
N LEU A 64 -2.50 0.29 32.67
CA LEU A 64 -3.34 1.14 31.81
C LEU A 64 -4.85 1.01 32.09
N LYS A 65 -5.31 -0.10 32.69
CA LYS A 65 -6.74 -0.35 32.95
C LYS A 65 -7.39 0.76 33.77
N GLN A 66 -6.63 1.41 34.67
CA GLN A 66 -7.12 2.53 35.46
C GLN A 66 -7.39 3.78 34.60
N CYS A 67 -6.60 4.03 33.55
CA CYS A 67 -6.78 5.18 32.67
C CYS A 67 -8.10 5.09 31.90
N PHE A 68 -8.51 3.89 31.49
CA PHE A 68 -9.81 3.66 30.82
C PHE A 68 -11.03 3.97 31.68
N THR A 69 -10.87 3.98 33.01
CA THR A 69 -11.97 4.33 33.93
C THR A 69 -12.14 5.84 34.11
N LEU A 70 -11.20 6.66 33.61
CA LEU A 70 -11.25 8.10 33.71
C LEU A 70 -12.14 8.68 32.60
N GLN A 71 -13.09 9.54 33.01
CA GLN A 71 -13.88 10.37 32.10
C GLN A 71 -13.14 11.66 31.71
N GLU A 72 -12.37 12.25 32.65
CA GLU A 72 -11.51 13.40 32.42
C GLU A 72 -10.06 13.06 32.78
N GLY A 73 -9.09 13.60 32.04
CA GLY A 73 -7.66 13.35 32.30
C GLY A 73 -7.15 11.98 31.82
N ARG A 74 -7.92 11.27 30.99
CA ARG A 74 -7.52 10.00 30.37
C ARG A 74 -6.23 10.14 29.56
N ASP A 75 -6.13 11.17 28.73
CA ASP A 75 -4.95 11.41 27.89
C ASP A 75 -3.73 11.75 28.73
N ALA A 76 -3.91 12.51 29.82
CA ALA A 76 -2.87 12.78 30.79
C ALA A 76 -2.40 11.50 31.51
N CYS A 77 -3.32 10.56 31.80
CA CYS A 77 -2.98 9.25 32.36
C CYS A 77 -2.16 8.40 31.38
N TYR A 78 -2.53 8.38 30.09
CA TYR A 78 -1.74 7.73 29.04
C TYR A 78 -0.36 8.37 28.90
N PHE A 79 -0.30 9.70 28.93
CA PHE A 79 0.95 10.45 28.85
C PHE A 79 1.87 10.15 30.03
N ASP A 80 1.35 10.17 31.25
CA ASP A 80 2.14 9.87 32.46
C ASP A 80 2.66 8.43 32.46
N PHE A 81 1.92 7.50 31.86
CA PHE A 81 2.37 6.14 31.61
C PHE A 81 3.51 6.13 30.58
N CYS A 82 3.32 6.74 29.41
CA CYS A 82 4.30 6.70 28.32
C CYS A 82 5.56 7.53 28.54
N LYS A 83 5.51 8.58 29.37
CA LYS A 83 6.69 9.41 29.69
C LYS A 83 7.81 8.65 30.39
N LYS A 84 7.50 7.50 31.01
CA LYS A 84 8.46 6.67 31.73
C LYS A 84 9.14 5.62 30.85
N GLU A 85 8.65 5.42 29.63
CA GLU A 85 9.04 4.33 28.72
C GLU A 85 9.52 4.85 27.37
N ASN A 86 10.05 3.97 26.52
CA ASN A 86 10.29 4.30 25.11
C ASN A 86 8.95 4.65 24.43
N PRO A 87 8.79 5.84 23.82
CA PRO A 87 7.53 6.27 23.21
C PRO A 87 6.89 5.28 22.23
N TYR A 88 7.71 4.53 21.47
CA TYR A 88 7.20 3.50 20.56
C TYR A 88 6.66 2.28 21.31
N LEU A 89 7.40 1.77 22.29
CA LEU A 89 6.96 0.64 23.12
C LEU A 89 5.67 1.00 23.87
N CYS A 90 5.57 2.25 24.34
CA CYS A 90 4.35 2.69 24.98
C CYS A 90 3.16 2.76 24.02
N ALA A 91 3.36 3.31 22.82
CA ALA A 91 2.31 3.34 21.81
C ALA A 91 1.85 1.92 21.44
N GLU A 92 2.78 0.97 21.37
CA GLU A 92 2.46 -0.44 21.13
C GLU A 92 1.60 -1.05 22.23
N GLU A 93 2.02 -0.93 23.49
CA GLU A 93 1.27 -1.46 24.64
C GLU A 93 -0.09 -0.78 24.81
N LEU A 94 -0.15 0.54 24.61
CA LEU A 94 -1.39 1.31 24.71
C LEU A 94 -2.39 0.90 23.64
N LEU A 95 -1.97 0.91 22.37
CA LEU A 95 -2.87 0.61 21.25
C LEU A 95 -3.35 -0.85 21.33
N ASP A 96 -2.47 -1.82 21.59
CA ASP A 96 -2.88 -3.23 21.79
C ASP A 96 -3.91 -3.37 22.92
N THR A 97 -3.68 -2.67 24.04
CA THR A 97 -4.63 -2.67 25.17
C THR A 97 -5.98 -2.08 24.78
N ILE A 98 -6.02 -0.98 24.02
CA ILE A 98 -7.28 -0.38 23.55
C ILE A 98 -8.00 -1.36 22.62
N VAL A 99 -7.31 -2.03 21.69
CA VAL A 99 -7.92 -3.03 20.80
C VAL A 99 -8.62 -4.12 21.62
N ARG A 100 -7.94 -4.62 22.65
CA ARG A 100 -8.47 -5.66 23.54
C ARG A 100 -9.71 -5.22 24.32
N ILE A 101 -9.73 -3.99 24.84
CA ILE A 101 -10.78 -3.52 25.76
C ILE A 101 -11.94 -2.86 25.02
N GLU A 102 -11.65 -2.00 24.04
CA GLU A 102 -12.61 -1.11 23.38
C GLU A 102 -12.75 -1.40 21.87
N GLY A 103 -11.76 -2.03 21.24
CA GLY A 103 -11.79 -2.42 19.83
C GLY A 103 -10.83 -1.62 18.94
N PRO A 104 -10.53 -2.13 17.73
CA PRO A 104 -9.61 -1.48 16.80
C PRO A 104 -10.11 -0.12 16.31
N GLU A 105 -11.43 0.07 16.23
CA GLU A 105 -12.03 1.34 15.85
C GLU A 105 -11.62 2.45 16.83
N GLN A 106 -11.75 2.17 18.12
CA GLN A 106 -11.41 3.12 19.18
C GLN A 106 -9.90 3.32 19.31
N ALA A 107 -9.10 2.27 19.11
CA ALA A 107 -7.64 2.39 19.09
C ALA A 107 -7.15 3.32 17.96
N MET A 108 -7.79 3.29 16.78
CA MET A 108 -7.45 4.22 15.69
C MET A 108 -7.88 5.66 15.96
N VAL A 109 -9.00 5.88 16.67
CA VAL A 109 -9.39 7.22 17.14
C VAL A 109 -8.33 7.74 18.09
N THR A 110 -7.93 6.95 19.08
CA THR A 110 -6.87 7.34 20.01
C THR A 110 -5.55 7.59 19.27
N LEU A 111 -5.19 6.78 18.28
CA LEU A 111 -4.01 7.04 17.45
C LEU A 111 -4.10 8.40 16.72
N GLN A 112 -5.27 8.78 16.22
CA GLN A 112 -5.49 10.11 15.63
C GLN A 112 -5.22 11.22 16.64
N ASP A 113 -5.80 11.13 17.84
CA ASP A 113 -5.61 12.13 18.90
C ASP A 113 -4.13 12.23 19.31
N ILE A 114 -3.45 11.09 19.40
CA ILE A 114 -2.02 10.96 19.67
C ILE A 114 -1.18 11.69 18.60
N MET A 115 -1.53 11.54 17.31
CA MET A 115 -0.81 12.17 16.20
C MET A 115 -1.06 13.68 16.12
N GLU A 116 -2.29 14.14 16.33
CA GLU A 116 -2.65 15.56 16.29
C GLU A 116 -2.03 16.35 17.44
N SER A 117 -2.01 15.75 18.63
CA SER A 117 -1.51 16.38 19.85
C SER A 117 0.03 16.41 19.94
N GLN A 118 0.74 15.71 19.05
CA GLN A 118 2.20 15.51 19.08
C GLN A 118 2.70 14.95 20.42
N LEU A 119 1.83 14.32 21.22
CA LEU A 119 2.01 14.03 22.65
C LEU A 119 3.25 13.20 22.99
N PHE A 120 3.81 12.47 22.04
CA PHE A 120 4.90 11.53 22.29
C PHE A 120 6.23 11.96 21.69
N GLY A 121 6.27 13.07 20.94
CA GLY A 121 7.45 13.48 20.17
C GLY A 121 7.97 12.37 19.25
N ILE A 122 7.14 11.37 18.92
CA ILE A 122 7.57 10.24 18.10
C ILE A 122 7.76 10.78 16.68
N GLN A 123 8.98 10.67 16.17
CA GLN A 123 9.24 10.84 14.74
C GLN A 123 8.83 9.59 13.97
N THR A 124 7.58 9.16 14.13
CA THR A 124 7.00 8.03 13.39
C THR A 124 5.74 8.48 12.69
N ASP A 125 5.47 7.85 11.56
CA ASP A 125 4.22 8.01 10.85
C ASP A 125 3.08 7.28 11.57
N GLY A 126 1.89 7.89 11.61
CA GLY A 126 0.65 7.26 12.09
C GLY A 126 0.30 6.01 11.27
N HIS A 127 0.72 5.93 10.00
CA HIS A 127 0.63 4.69 9.22
C HIS A 127 1.33 3.53 9.93
N GLN A 128 2.58 3.69 10.34
CA GLN A 128 3.36 2.63 10.98
C GLN A 128 2.76 2.21 12.33
N LEU A 129 2.25 3.17 13.11
CA LEU A 129 1.59 2.86 14.38
C LEU A 129 0.25 2.15 14.18
N SER A 130 -0.48 2.45 13.09
CA SER A 130 -1.75 1.76 12.82
C SER A 130 -1.58 0.26 12.54
N HIS A 131 -0.39 -0.19 12.10
CA HIS A 131 -0.10 -1.62 11.96
C HIS A 131 -0.21 -2.35 13.30
N ILE A 132 0.09 -1.69 14.44
CA ILE A 132 -0.05 -2.27 15.78
C ILE A 132 -1.51 -2.63 16.04
N VAL A 133 -2.43 -1.70 15.77
CA VAL A 133 -3.88 -1.92 15.90
C VAL A 133 -4.31 -3.10 15.02
N GLY A 134 -3.81 -3.12 13.78
CA GLY A 134 -4.02 -4.20 12.83
C GLY A 134 -3.58 -5.55 13.37
N ARG A 135 -2.33 -5.67 13.84
CA ARG A 135 -1.77 -6.92 14.38
C ARG A 135 -2.51 -7.42 15.61
N ALA A 136 -2.97 -6.50 16.46
CA ALA A 136 -3.76 -6.85 17.65
C ALA A 136 -5.17 -7.36 17.30
N THR A 137 -5.76 -6.88 16.20
CA THR A 137 -7.14 -7.17 15.82
C THR A 137 -7.43 -8.68 15.68
N PRO A 138 -6.72 -9.47 14.85
CA PRO A 138 -7.00 -10.88 14.70
C PRO A 138 -6.67 -11.70 15.96
N ARG A 139 -5.84 -11.18 16.89
CA ARG A 139 -5.58 -11.81 18.19
C ARG A 139 -6.82 -11.85 19.07
N TYR A 140 -7.58 -10.76 19.10
CA TYR A 140 -8.71 -10.59 20.01
C TYR A 140 -10.07 -10.86 19.37
N TYR A 141 -10.19 -10.71 18.05
CA TYR A 141 -11.45 -10.84 17.31
C TYR A 141 -11.46 -11.98 16.29
N GLY A 142 -10.35 -12.71 16.17
CA GLY A 142 -10.19 -13.81 15.22
C GLY A 142 -9.91 -13.33 13.80
N ILE A 143 -9.63 -14.28 12.90
CA ILE A 143 -9.36 -13.99 11.49
C ILE A 143 -10.64 -14.25 10.70
N SER A 144 -11.33 -13.19 10.32
CA SER A 144 -12.49 -13.27 9.44
C SER A 144 -12.67 -11.97 8.66
N PRO A 145 -13.46 -11.97 7.56
CA PRO A 145 -13.84 -10.74 6.88
C PRO A 145 -14.47 -9.72 7.83
N GLU A 146 -15.30 -10.17 8.78
CA GLU A 146 -15.94 -9.31 9.77
C GLU A 146 -14.90 -8.64 10.67
N SER A 147 -13.92 -9.39 11.18
CA SER A 147 -12.85 -8.82 12.00
C SER A 147 -11.95 -7.88 11.20
N PHE A 148 -11.64 -8.20 9.94
CA PHE A 148 -10.88 -7.32 9.05
C PHE A 148 -11.61 -5.99 8.82
N MET A 149 -12.93 -6.03 8.63
CA MET A 149 -13.76 -4.85 8.42
C MET A 149 -13.87 -3.95 9.65
N ARG A 150 -13.41 -4.41 10.83
CA ARG A 150 -13.28 -3.57 12.03
C ARG A 150 -12.10 -2.62 11.98
N CYS A 151 -11.13 -2.84 11.08
CA CYS A 151 -10.04 -1.91 10.86
C CYS A 151 -10.49 -0.69 10.05
N PRO A 152 -10.45 0.53 10.62
CA PRO A 152 -10.66 1.76 9.87
C PRO A 152 -9.64 1.97 8.74
N LEU A 153 -10.03 2.77 7.75
CA LEU A 153 -9.21 3.08 6.57
C LEU A 153 -8.24 4.26 6.76
N SER A 154 -8.29 4.93 7.93
CA SER A 154 -7.37 6.05 8.24
C SER A 154 -5.91 5.60 8.24
N PHE A 155 -5.00 6.56 8.06
CA PHE A 155 -3.56 6.32 7.95
C PHE A 155 -3.18 5.32 6.86
N ASP A 156 -3.67 5.56 5.64
CA ASP A 156 -3.42 4.73 4.46
C ASP A 156 -3.65 3.23 4.73
N ARG A 157 -4.76 2.92 5.41
CA ARG A 157 -5.20 1.56 5.74
C ARG A 157 -4.20 0.73 6.54
N GLY A 158 -3.28 1.35 7.28
CA GLY A 158 -2.25 0.57 7.98
C GLY A 158 -2.79 -0.40 9.05
N CYS A 159 -3.99 -0.19 9.61
CA CYS A 159 -4.68 -1.23 10.41
C CYS A 159 -4.97 -2.48 9.58
N GLN A 160 -5.50 -2.32 8.37
CA GLN A 160 -5.76 -3.45 7.46
C GLN A 160 -4.47 -4.15 7.04
N HIS A 161 -3.36 -3.41 6.89
CA HIS A 161 -2.05 -4.00 6.60
C HIS A 161 -1.55 -4.84 7.78
N GLY A 162 -1.57 -4.28 8.99
CA GLY A 162 -1.18 -4.98 10.21
C GLY A 162 -2.02 -6.23 10.51
N PHE A 163 -3.30 -6.24 10.12
CA PHE A 163 -4.16 -7.41 10.26
C PHE A 163 -3.56 -8.65 9.59
N PHE A 164 -3.05 -8.50 8.35
CA PHE A 164 -2.45 -9.61 7.63
C PHE A 164 -1.08 -10.02 8.14
N GLN A 165 -0.31 -9.09 8.74
CA GLN A 165 0.97 -9.42 9.39
C GLN A 165 0.78 -10.47 10.50
N ASP A 166 -0.20 -10.29 11.40
CA ASP A 166 -0.48 -11.27 12.46
C ASP A 166 -1.31 -12.47 11.96
N ALA A 167 -2.24 -12.24 11.02
CA ALA A 167 -3.11 -13.30 10.50
C ALA A 167 -2.31 -14.43 9.83
N PHE A 168 -1.26 -14.10 9.07
CA PHE A 168 -0.49 -15.11 8.32
C PHE A 168 0.71 -15.68 9.08
N GLU A 169 1.12 -15.06 10.20
CA GLU A 169 2.09 -15.65 11.12
C GLU A 169 1.54 -16.93 11.77
N LYS A 170 0.21 -17.05 11.90
CA LYS A 170 -0.46 -18.15 12.64
C LYS A 170 -1.00 -19.31 11.79
N TYR A 171 -1.13 -19.14 10.47
CA TYR A 171 -1.86 -20.10 9.62
C TYR A 171 -1.05 -20.63 8.43
N LYS A 172 -1.37 -21.87 8.01
CA LYS A 172 -0.70 -22.59 6.92
C LYS A 172 -1.21 -22.25 5.51
N THR A 173 -2.28 -21.47 5.38
CA THR A 173 -3.00 -21.26 4.10
C THR A 173 -3.23 -19.78 3.80
N PRO A 174 -2.17 -18.95 3.72
CA PRO A 174 -2.30 -17.49 3.63
C PRO A 174 -2.99 -17.03 2.34
N LEU A 175 -2.85 -17.77 1.23
CA LEU A 175 -3.49 -17.44 -0.05
C LEU A 175 -5.02 -17.56 0.01
N GLU A 176 -5.53 -18.65 0.58
CA GLU A 176 -6.97 -18.89 0.72
C GLU A 176 -7.61 -17.86 1.65
N THR A 177 -6.92 -17.52 2.76
CA THR A 177 -7.35 -16.46 3.67
C THR A 177 -7.38 -15.09 2.99
N ALA A 178 -6.35 -14.75 2.19
CA ALA A 178 -6.32 -13.51 1.42
C ALA A 178 -7.50 -13.40 0.45
N ILE A 179 -7.80 -14.48 -0.29
CA ILE A 179 -8.91 -14.53 -1.25
C ILE A 179 -10.26 -14.36 -0.55
N ALA A 180 -10.46 -15.04 0.58
CA ALA A 180 -11.70 -14.97 1.35
C ALA A 180 -11.98 -13.56 1.91
N ILE A 181 -10.94 -12.85 2.35
CA ILE A 181 -11.07 -11.52 2.98
C ILE A 181 -11.10 -10.41 1.93
N CYS A 182 -10.13 -10.36 1.02
CA CYS A 182 -9.92 -9.21 0.14
C CYS A 182 -10.85 -9.17 -1.08
N LYS A 183 -11.45 -10.31 -1.47
CA LYS A 183 -12.24 -10.43 -2.71
C LYS A 183 -11.46 -9.85 -3.91
N LYS A 184 -11.90 -8.70 -4.45
CA LYS A 184 -11.27 -8.00 -5.60
C LYS A 184 -10.64 -6.64 -5.23
N ASP A 185 -10.57 -6.29 -3.95
CA ASP A 185 -10.01 -5.01 -3.49
C ASP A 185 -8.48 -5.02 -3.59
N SER A 186 -7.92 -4.26 -4.53
CA SER A 186 -6.47 -4.18 -4.71
C SER A 186 -5.75 -3.60 -3.50
N ASP A 187 -6.36 -2.66 -2.78
CA ASP A 187 -5.72 -2.02 -1.62
C ASP A 187 -5.62 -3.03 -0.47
N CYS A 188 -6.61 -3.91 -0.32
CA CYS A 188 -6.53 -5.02 0.63
C CYS A 188 -5.35 -5.95 0.32
N TYR A 189 -5.12 -6.26 -0.97
CA TYR A 189 -3.99 -7.10 -1.36
C TYR A 189 -2.62 -6.43 -1.19
N HIS A 190 -2.54 -5.11 -1.02
CA HIS A 190 -1.32 -4.47 -0.54
C HIS A 190 -0.97 -4.99 0.86
N GLY A 191 -1.93 -4.94 1.80
CA GLY A 191 -1.79 -5.51 3.14
C GLY A 191 -1.46 -7.01 3.15
N VAL A 192 -2.05 -7.80 2.25
CA VAL A 192 -1.69 -9.22 2.05
C VAL A 192 -0.20 -9.39 1.73
N GLY A 193 0.37 -8.49 0.93
CA GLY A 193 1.80 -8.47 0.62
C GLY A 193 2.68 -8.35 1.88
N HIS A 194 2.32 -7.46 2.81
CA HIS A 194 2.99 -7.40 4.12
C HIS A 194 2.89 -8.73 4.86
N GLY A 195 1.68 -9.31 4.93
CA GLY A 195 1.44 -10.60 5.56
C GLY A 195 2.27 -11.74 4.97
N PHE A 196 2.44 -11.80 3.65
CA PHE A 196 3.26 -12.82 2.99
C PHE A 196 4.74 -12.73 3.38
N VAL A 197 5.28 -11.53 3.59
CA VAL A 197 6.64 -11.36 4.10
C VAL A 197 6.80 -11.94 5.51
N PHE A 198 5.84 -11.68 6.40
CA PHE A 198 5.82 -12.31 7.74
C PHE A 198 5.71 -13.84 7.64
N HIS A 199 4.77 -14.34 6.84
CA HIS A 199 4.53 -15.77 6.66
C HIS A 199 5.76 -16.54 6.19
N THR A 200 6.51 -15.94 5.27
CA THR A 200 7.71 -16.53 4.67
C THR A 200 8.98 -16.25 5.47
N SER A 201 8.85 -15.76 6.72
CA SER A 201 9.99 -15.42 7.59
C SER A 201 10.99 -14.50 6.88
N TYR A 202 10.47 -13.47 6.21
CA TYR A 202 11.25 -12.48 5.46
C TYR A 202 12.10 -13.08 4.32
N ASN A 203 11.67 -14.19 3.71
CA ASN A 203 12.18 -14.62 2.41
C ASN A 203 11.50 -13.82 1.28
N LEU A 204 12.25 -12.90 0.66
CA LEU A 204 11.71 -12.00 -0.36
C LEU A 204 11.12 -12.76 -1.56
N MET A 205 11.83 -13.78 -2.06
CA MET A 205 11.41 -14.48 -3.28
C MET A 205 10.19 -15.37 -3.04
N ASP A 206 10.11 -16.02 -1.88
CA ASP A 206 8.93 -16.81 -1.50
C ASP A 206 7.69 -15.92 -1.34
N ALA A 207 7.84 -14.75 -0.71
CA ALA A 207 6.74 -13.79 -0.56
C ALA A 207 6.21 -13.31 -1.93
N LEU A 208 7.11 -12.96 -2.86
CA LEU A 208 6.74 -12.57 -4.23
C LEU A 208 6.07 -13.72 -4.99
N SER A 209 6.52 -14.96 -4.79
CA SER A 209 5.92 -16.15 -5.41
C SER A 209 4.51 -16.44 -4.90
N LEU A 210 4.16 -16.03 -3.68
CA LEU A 210 2.76 -16.10 -3.20
C LEU A 210 1.89 -15.06 -3.92
N CYS A 211 2.39 -13.84 -4.12
CA CYS A 211 1.69 -12.81 -4.90
C CYS A 211 1.44 -13.27 -6.35
N ASP A 212 2.36 -14.01 -6.97
CA ASP A 212 2.22 -14.49 -8.35
C ASP A 212 0.98 -15.37 -8.59
N GLN A 213 0.49 -16.02 -7.54
CA GLN A 213 -0.68 -16.89 -7.60
C GLN A 213 -2.01 -16.12 -7.67
N LEU A 214 -1.99 -14.80 -7.50
CA LEU A 214 -3.19 -13.97 -7.56
C LEU A 214 -3.61 -13.70 -9.01
N SER A 215 -4.92 -13.63 -9.23
CA SER A 215 -5.52 -13.77 -10.57
C SER A 215 -5.39 -12.56 -11.49
N SER A 216 -5.28 -11.33 -10.98
CA SER A 216 -5.20 -10.12 -11.80
C SER A 216 -3.88 -9.37 -11.64
N LEU A 217 -3.40 -8.76 -12.73
CA LEU A 217 -2.15 -7.97 -12.71
C LEU A 217 -2.21 -6.83 -11.68
N LYS A 218 -3.34 -6.11 -11.60
CA LYS A 218 -3.52 -5.02 -10.62
C LYS A 218 -3.38 -5.52 -9.18
N ILE A 219 -3.98 -6.67 -8.87
CA ILE A 219 -3.90 -7.30 -7.53
C ILE A 219 -2.46 -7.73 -7.24
N ARG A 220 -1.80 -8.40 -8.19
CA ARG A 220 -0.39 -8.81 -8.06
C ARG A 220 0.53 -7.62 -7.82
N GLU A 221 0.38 -6.58 -8.63
CA GLU A 221 1.13 -5.34 -8.50
C GLU A 221 0.98 -4.65 -7.14
N SER A 222 -0.24 -4.68 -6.59
CA SER A 222 -0.50 -4.15 -5.24
C SER A 222 0.18 -5.01 -4.16
N CYS A 223 0.08 -6.34 -4.28
CA CYS A 223 0.73 -7.30 -3.40
C CYS A 223 2.26 -7.15 -3.41
N TYR A 224 2.89 -7.06 -4.60
CA TYR A 224 4.33 -6.83 -4.69
C TYR A 224 4.75 -5.53 -3.98
N SER A 225 3.95 -4.47 -4.10
CA SER A 225 4.24 -3.21 -3.41
C SER A 225 4.28 -3.38 -1.89
N GLY A 226 3.30 -4.10 -1.31
CA GLY A 226 3.30 -4.41 0.12
C GLY A 226 4.46 -5.31 0.55
N VAL A 227 4.84 -6.29 -0.29
CA VAL A 227 6.02 -7.14 -0.06
C VAL A 227 7.30 -6.30 0.01
N PHE A 228 7.55 -5.42 -0.97
CA PHE A 228 8.77 -4.61 -0.98
C PHE A 228 8.81 -3.57 0.15
N MET A 229 7.67 -2.97 0.49
CA MET A 229 7.56 -2.05 1.61
C MET A 229 7.88 -2.75 2.94
N GLU A 230 7.31 -3.93 3.18
CA GLU A 230 7.60 -4.71 4.39
C GLU A 230 9.04 -5.23 4.41
N ASN A 231 9.56 -5.69 3.28
CA ASN A 231 10.95 -6.15 3.16
C ASN A 231 11.94 -5.03 3.52
N MET A 232 11.66 -3.79 3.10
CA MET A 232 12.44 -2.61 3.50
C MET A 232 12.36 -2.35 5.01
N THR A 233 11.18 -2.50 5.61
CA THR A 233 11.00 -2.43 7.07
C THR A 233 11.82 -3.51 7.78
N GLY A 234 11.82 -4.74 7.27
CA GLY A 234 12.63 -5.85 7.77
C GLY A 234 14.13 -5.52 7.77
N PHE A 235 14.63 -4.90 6.69
CA PHE A 235 16.02 -4.43 6.63
C PHE A 235 16.37 -3.44 7.74
N PHE A 236 15.59 -2.37 7.91
CA PHE A 236 15.86 -1.35 8.94
C PHE A 236 15.73 -1.89 10.36
N LYS A 237 14.83 -2.86 10.59
CA LYS A 237 14.68 -3.57 11.86
C LYS A 237 15.75 -4.62 12.12
N LYS A 238 16.61 -4.92 11.13
CA LYS A 238 17.60 -6.01 11.18
C LYS A 238 16.94 -7.36 11.45
N THR A 239 15.78 -7.59 10.84
CA THR A 239 15.09 -8.86 10.94
C THR A 239 15.89 -9.95 10.24
N ASP A 240 15.98 -11.12 10.86
CA ASP A 240 16.58 -12.31 10.24
C ASP A 240 15.73 -12.75 9.04
N GLY A 241 16.36 -13.13 7.93
CA GLY A 241 15.68 -13.62 6.73
C GLY A 241 16.47 -13.41 5.43
N GLU A 242 15.92 -13.91 4.32
CA GLU A 242 16.49 -13.72 2.97
C GLU A 242 15.88 -12.48 2.29
N LEU A 243 16.21 -11.30 2.81
CA LEU A 243 15.66 -10.01 2.37
C LEU A 243 16.11 -9.57 0.95
N GLY A 244 17.08 -10.27 0.36
CA GLY A 244 17.61 -9.97 -0.98
C GLY A 244 18.56 -8.77 -1.09
N PHE A 245 18.81 -8.03 -0.01
CA PHE A 245 19.85 -7.00 0.04
C PHE A 245 21.24 -7.64 0.01
N VAL A 246 22.18 -7.02 -0.70
CA VAL A 246 23.53 -7.57 -0.88
C VAL A 246 24.57 -6.54 -0.49
N GLU A 247 25.48 -6.94 0.39
CA GLU A 247 26.58 -6.09 0.83
C GLU A 247 27.43 -5.64 -0.37
N GLY A 248 27.67 -4.34 -0.46
CA GLY A 248 28.40 -3.72 -1.57
C GLY A 248 27.59 -3.49 -2.86
N ASP A 249 26.33 -3.94 -2.94
CA ASP A 249 25.42 -3.66 -4.06
C ASP A 249 24.20 -2.88 -3.57
N ILE A 250 24.31 -1.55 -3.60
CA ILE A 250 23.25 -0.63 -3.16
C ILE A 250 22.00 -0.71 -4.07
N LEU A 251 22.10 -1.27 -5.29
CA LEU A 251 20.95 -1.42 -6.19
C LEU A 251 20.16 -2.72 -5.91
N ALA A 252 20.71 -3.65 -5.13
CA ALA A 252 20.03 -4.90 -4.76
C ALA A 252 19.01 -4.66 -3.64
N PRO A 253 17.81 -5.28 -3.70
CA PRO A 253 17.45 -6.37 -4.62
C PRO A 253 16.95 -5.91 -6.01
N CYS A 254 16.61 -4.64 -6.21
CA CYS A 254 15.83 -4.21 -7.37
C CYS A 254 16.53 -4.29 -8.73
N ASN A 255 17.86 -4.38 -8.77
CA ASN A 255 18.62 -4.70 -9.98
C ASN A 255 18.65 -6.20 -10.34
N ARG A 256 18.15 -7.08 -9.47
CA ARG A 256 18.21 -8.54 -9.62
C ARG A 256 16.84 -9.21 -9.72
N VAL A 257 15.78 -8.50 -9.38
CA VAL A 257 14.41 -9.01 -9.51
C VAL A 257 13.99 -9.10 -10.97
N GLU A 258 13.06 -10.02 -11.25
CA GLU A 258 12.46 -10.15 -12.57
C GLU A 258 11.65 -8.91 -12.96
N ASP A 259 11.50 -8.66 -14.27
CA ASP A 259 10.81 -7.48 -14.83
C ASP A 259 9.41 -7.26 -14.24
N ARG A 260 8.69 -8.35 -13.92
CA ARG A 260 7.34 -8.28 -13.33
C ARG A 260 7.30 -7.60 -11.95
N TYR A 261 8.42 -7.64 -11.21
CA TYR A 261 8.53 -7.04 -9.88
C TYR A 261 9.24 -5.68 -9.92
N TYR A 262 10.04 -5.44 -10.97
CA TYR A 262 10.96 -4.30 -11.11
C TYR A 262 10.33 -2.98 -10.70
N LYS A 263 9.19 -2.62 -11.31
CA LYS A 263 8.53 -1.34 -11.07
C LYS A 263 8.16 -1.14 -9.59
N LYS A 264 7.68 -2.19 -8.92
CA LYS A 264 7.22 -2.11 -7.51
C LYS A 264 8.39 -2.12 -6.54
N CYS A 265 9.46 -2.86 -6.84
CA CYS A 265 10.68 -2.83 -6.05
C CYS A 265 11.26 -1.41 -5.96
N TRP A 266 11.35 -0.73 -7.11
CA TRP A 266 11.88 0.64 -7.15
C TRP A 266 10.98 1.69 -6.50
N LEU A 267 9.73 1.40 -6.09
CA LEU A 267 8.94 2.41 -5.37
C LEU A 267 9.50 2.66 -3.96
N ASP A 268 9.93 1.61 -3.27
CA ASP A 268 10.39 1.70 -1.88
C ASP A 268 11.93 1.71 -1.73
N HIS A 269 12.67 1.34 -2.79
CA HIS A 269 14.14 1.17 -2.74
C HIS A 269 14.92 2.45 -2.40
N GLY A 270 14.32 3.62 -2.63
CA GLY A 270 14.97 4.91 -2.40
C GLY A 270 15.40 5.11 -0.94
N ARG A 271 14.71 4.49 0.03
CA ARG A 271 15.09 4.59 1.46
C ARG A 271 16.43 3.90 1.71
N TYR A 272 16.66 2.75 1.07
CA TYR A 272 17.92 2.02 1.17
C TYR A 272 19.07 2.77 0.53
N VAL A 273 18.84 3.37 -0.65
CA VAL A 273 19.83 4.23 -1.31
C VAL A 273 20.20 5.42 -0.42
N LEU A 274 19.20 6.13 0.12
CA LEU A 274 19.43 7.26 1.03
C LEU A 274 20.17 6.85 2.30
N PHE A 275 19.81 5.71 2.90
CA PHE A 275 20.47 5.19 4.09
C PHE A 275 21.98 4.99 3.88
N HIS A 276 22.40 4.42 2.75
CA HIS A 276 23.82 4.23 2.40
C HIS A 276 24.55 5.51 2.04
N HIS A 277 23.82 6.60 1.81
CA HIS A 277 24.36 7.94 1.54
C HIS A 277 24.07 8.92 2.68
N ASN A 278 24.00 8.43 3.92
CA ASN A 278 23.81 9.24 5.13
C ASN A 278 22.62 10.22 5.04
N TRP A 279 21.55 9.81 4.35
CA TRP A 279 20.37 10.63 4.09
C TRP A 279 20.68 11.94 3.33
N SER A 280 21.72 11.94 2.48
CA SER A 280 22.00 13.02 1.53
C SER A 280 21.32 12.75 0.19
N LEU A 281 20.28 13.54 -0.13
CA LEU A 281 19.58 13.43 -1.41
C LEU A 281 20.52 13.69 -2.60
N GLN A 282 21.46 14.64 -2.47
CA GLN A 282 22.41 14.96 -3.55
C GLN A 282 23.37 13.80 -3.83
N GLU A 283 23.90 13.16 -2.78
CA GLU A 283 24.78 11.99 -2.94
C GLU A 283 24.01 10.80 -3.53
N ALA A 284 22.79 10.56 -3.06
CA ALA A 284 21.92 9.51 -3.59
C ALA A 284 21.54 9.74 -5.07
N LEU A 285 21.22 10.98 -5.45
CA LEU A 285 20.98 11.34 -6.85
C LEU A 285 22.22 11.13 -7.71
N HIS A 286 23.40 11.56 -7.23
CA HIS A 286 24.66 11.35 -7.92
C HIS A 286 24.94 9.85 -8.14
N PHE A 287 24.70 9.03 -7.13
CA PHE A 287 24.79 7.58 -7.23
C PHE A 287 23.80 7.01 -8.26
N CYS A 288 22.53 7.40 -8.22
CA CYS A 288 21.51 6.93 -9.16
C CYS A 288 21.81 7.31 -10.61
N LEU A 289 22.42 8.47 -10.87
CA LEU A 289 22.89 8.86 -12.20
C LEU A 289 23.97 7.92 -12.74
N GLY A 290 24.74 7.28 -11.87
CA GLY A 290 25.73 6.25 -12.20
C GLY A 290 25.18 4.82 -12.29
N ALA A 291 23.87 4.59 -12.08
CA ALA A 291 23.28 3.26 -11.98
C ALA A 291 23.06 2.53 -13.33
N GLY A 292 23.54 3.09 -14.44
CA GLY A 292 23.46 2.47 -15.77
C GLY A 292 22.02 2.25 -16.23
N SER A 293 21.67 1.01 -16.59
CA SER A 293 20.31 0.65 -17.01
C SER A 293 19.24 0.90 -15.94
N HIS A 294 19.64 1.07 -14.68
CA HIS A 294 18.73 1.26 -13.55
C HIS A 294 18.52 2.72 -13.15
N THR A 295 19.18 3.69 -13.81
CA THR A 295 19.09 5.11 -13.46
C THR A 295 17.67 5.61 -13.32
N ARG A 296 16.76 5.30 -14.26
CA ARG A 296 15.36 5.74 -14.18
C ARG A 296 14.63 5.16 -12.96
N GLY A 297 14.84 3.87 -12.66
CA GLY A 297 14.22 3.23 -11.48
C GLY A 297 14.74 3.82 -10.17
N CYS A 298 16.06 4.01 -10.09
CA CYS A 298 16.74 4.57 -8.92
C CYS A 298 16.29 6.02 -8.64
N ILE A 299 16.26 6.88 -9.66
CA ILE A 299 15.81 8.27 -9.48
C ILE A 299 14.32 8.35 -9.17
N LEU A 300 13.48 7.52 -9.83
CA LEU A 300 12.05 7.44 -9.51
C LEU A 300 11.83 7.06 -8.04
N SER A 301 12.62 6.12 -7.51
CA SER A 301 12.53 5.72 -6.10
C SER A 301 12.75 6.91 -5.16
N LEU A 302 13.76 7.74 -5.42
CA LEU A 302 14.03 8.94 -4.61
C LEU A 302 12.88 9.95 -4.71
N GLY A 303 12.28 10.10 -5.90
CA GLY A 303 11.10 10.94 -6.10
C GLY A 303 9.89 10.50 -5.28
N TRP A 304 9.67 9.20 -5.11
CA TRP A 304 8.64 8.67 -4.21
C TRP A 304 8.98 8.90 -2.74
N ILE A 305 10.23 8.67 -2.32
CA ILE A 305 10.59 8.76 -0.90
C ILE A 305 10.42 10.16 -0.33
N ILE A 306 10.66 11.22 -1.11
CA ILE A 306 10.48 12.59 -0.63
C ILE A 306 9.01 12.98 -0.35
N THR A 307 8.02 12.18 -0.82
CA THR A 307 6.61 12.43 -0.51
C THR A 307 6.23 11.91 0.87
N LEU A 308 6.99 10.94 1.40
CA LEU A 308 6.77 10.34 2.70
C LEU A 308 7.21 11.29 3.82
N MET A 309 6.41 11.39 4.89
CA MET A 309 6.60 12.40 5.94
C MET A 309 7.96 12.25 6.65
N GLU A 310 8.27 11.07 7.19
CA GLU A 310 9.54 10.84 7.92
C GLU A 310 10.78 11.14 7.05
N PRO A 311 10.95 10.54 5.85
CA PRO A 311 12.08 10.86 4.98
C PRO A 311 12.15 12.34 4.59
N ARG A 312 11.03 13.00 4.27
CA ARG A 312 11.02 14.42 3.91
C ARG A 312 11.61 15.29 5.03
N GLU A 313 11.26 14.99 6.27
CA GLU A 313 11.76 15.71 7.44
C GLU A 313 13.26 15.45 7.71
N LEU A 314 13.77 14.27 7.37
CA LEU A 314 15.20 13.99 7.43
C LEU A 314 15.96 14.74 6.32
N LEU A 315 15.42 14.72 5.11
CA LEU A 315 16.07 15.26 3.92
C LEU A 315 16.08 16.79 3.88
N ARG A 316 15.13 17.47 4.53
CA ARG A 316 15.10 18.93 4.56
C ARG A 316 16.30 19.54 5.30
N GLY A 317 16.93 18.78 6.21
CA GLY A 317 18.04 19.26 7.01
C GLY A 317 17.68 20.53 7.78
N SER A 318 18.43 21.62 7.54
CA SER A 318 18.19 22.94 8.16
C SER A 318 17.18 23.81 7.41
N PHE A 319 16.53 23.31 6.36
CA PHE A 319 15.56 24.09 5.60
C PHE A 319 14.30 24.34 6.44
N GLU A 320 13.94 25.61 6.58
CA GLU A 320 12.70 26.06 7.22
C GLU A 320 11.71 26.52 6.16
N GLY A 321 10.53 25.89 6.13
CA GLY A 321 9.47 26.23 5.19
C GLY A 321 8.23 25.37 5.40
N THR A 322 7.16 25.66 4.64
CA THR A 322 5.96 24.82 4.62
C THR A 322 6.28 23.44 4.02
N SER A 323 5.35 22.49 4.15
CA SER A 323 5.49 21.16 3.52
C SER A 323 5.67 21.26 2.00
N ILE A 324 4.95 22.19 1.34
CA ILE A 324 5.08 22.45 -0.10
C ILE A 324 6.47 23.03 -0.41
N GLN A 325 6.89 24.06 0.32
CA GLN A 325 8.21 24.69 0.10
C GLN A 325 9.36 23.69 0.31
N THR A 326 9.24 22.82 1.31
CA THR A 326 10.20 21.75 1.57
C THR A 326 10.25 20.77 0.40
N THR A 327 9.09 20.35 -0.10
CA THR A 327 9.02 19.41 -1.23
C THR A 327 9.60 20.03 -2.50
N VAL A 328 9.32 21.31 -2.78
CA VAL A 328 9.89 22.07 -3.90
C VAL A 328 11.41 22.21 -3.76
N TYR A 329 11.90 22.51 -2.55
CA TYR A 329 13.34 22.56 -2.26
C TYR A 329 14.03 21.23 -2.59
N LEU A 330 13.43 20.10 -2.19
CA LEU A 330 13.96 18.77 -2.50
C LEU A 330 13.88 18.45 -4.00
N CYS A 331 12.76 18.77 -4.66
CA CYS A 331 12.63 18.57 -6.11
C CYS A 331 13.63 19.37 -6.93
N ASN A 332 14.00 20.57 -6.50
CA ASN A 332 15.00 21.39 -7.17
C ASN A 332 16.43 20.81 -7.08
N GLN A 333 16.66 19.75 -6.30
CA GLN A 333 17.92 19.02 -6.30
C GLN A 333 17.99 17.97 -7.42
N PHE A 334 16.85 17.54 -7.96
CA PHE A 334 16.81 16.61 -9.08
C PHE A 334 17.37 17.29 -10.35
N PRO A 335 18.13 16.57 -11.20
CA PRO A 335 18.51 17.08 -12.50
C PRO A 335 17.26 17.46 -13.31
N TYR A 336 17.37 18.49 -14.14
CA TYR A 336 16.24 19.01 -14.92
C TYR A 336 15.50 17.92 -15.73
N GLU A 337 16.25 17.00 -16.33
CA GLU A 337 15.70 15.88 -17.10
C GLU A 337 14.89 14.85 -16.27
N TYR A 338 15.02 14.89 -14.94
CA TYR A 338 14.29 14.01 -14.00
C TYR A 338 13.39 14.79 -13.04
N ILE A 339 13.18 16.09 -13.21
CA ILE A 339 12.34 16.85 -12.27
C ILE A 339 10.91 16.29 -12.19
N GLU A 340 10.42 15.69 -13.28
CA GLU A 340 9.11 15.03 -13.36
C GLU A 340 8.99 13.82 -12.42
N THR A 341 10.09 13.10 -12.17
CA THR A 341 10.07 11.92 -11.29
C THR A 341 9.85 12.33 -9.83
N CYS A 342 10.09 13.60 -9.51
CA CYS A 342 9.80 14.22 -8.22
C CYS A 342 8.38 14.79 -8.17
N GLN A 343 7.96 15.46 -9.25
CA GLN A 343 6.65 16.11 -9.34
C GLN A 343 5.49 15.11 -9.38
N GLN A 344 5.63 14.03 -10.14
CA GLN A 344 4.58 13.02 -10.32
C GLN A 344 4.09 12.37 -9.02
N PRO A 345 4.95 11.72 -8.22
CA PRO A 345 4.48 11.12 -6.97
C PRO A 345 3.90 12.18 -6.01
N THR A 346 4.48 13.38 -5.96
CA THR A 346 3.98 14.48 -5.11
C THR A 346 2.56 14.90 -5.49
N ILE A 347 2.31 15.15 -6.78
CA ILE A 347 0.99 15.53 -7.28
C ILE A 347 -0.01 14.41 -6.99
N ARG A 348 0.35 13.15 -7.27
CA ARG A 348 -0.51 12.00 -7.01
C ARG A 348 -0.92 11.93 -5.54
N THR A 349 0.02 12.10 -4.61
CA THR A 349 -0.25 12.12 -3.17
C THR A 349 -1.20 13.26 -2.80
N PHE A 350 -0.98 14.47 -3.31
CA PHE A 350 -1.88 15.60 -3.06
C PHE A 350 -3.29 15.32 -3.58
N LEU A 351 -3.44 14.86 -4.82
CA LEU A 351 -4.77 14.56 -5.37
C LEU A 351 -5.49 13.46 -4.59
N SER A 352 -4.77 12.41 -4.19
CA SER A 352 -5.35 11.32 -3.39
C SER A 352 -5.85 11.80 -2.03
N THR A 353 -5.12 12.71 -1.38
CA THR A 353 -5.43 13.17 -0.01
C THR A 353 -6.36 14.39 0.01
N ASP A 354 -6.37 15.19 -1.06
CA ASP A 354 -7.19 16.40 -1.19
C ASP A 354 -8.57 16.12 -1.79
N GLY A 355 -8.88 14.86 -2.13
CA GLY A 355 -10.13 14.48 -2.78
C GLY A 355 -10.20 14.99 -4.22
N THR A 356 -9.07 14.96 -4.94
CA THR A 356 -8.87 15.47 -6.31
C THR A 356 -9.05 16.98 -6.50
N ASP A 357 -9.21 17.75 -5.42
CA ASP A 357 -9.29 19.21 -5.48
C ASP A 357 -7.92 19.85 -5.70
N ILE A 358 -7.59 20.12 -6.96
CA ILE A 358 -6.27 20.62 -7.37
C ILE A 358 -5.89 21.97 -6.74
N GLN A 359 -6.89 22.75 -6.29
CA GLN A 359 -6.68 24.09 -5.71
C GLN A 359 -6.07 24.05 -4.31
N LYS A 360 -6.15 22.94 -3.58
CA LYS A 360 -5.62 22.86 -2.22
C LYS A 360 -4.10 22.93 -2.21
N ARG A 361 -3.43 22.01 -2.90
CA ARG A 361 -1.96 21.91 -2.89
C ARG A 361 -1.31 21.74 -4.25
N ALA A 362 -1.93 20.97 -5.16
CA ALA A 362 -1.30 20.64 -6.46
C ALA A 362 -0.98 21.90 -7.30
N VAL A 363 -1.90 22.88 -7.35
CA VAL A 363 -1.68 24.15 -8.07
C VAL A 363 -0.58 24.99 -7.41
N GLU A 364 -0.63 25.18 -6.08
CA GLU A 364 0.41 25.92 -5.35
C GLU A 364 1.80 25.31 -5.55
N PHE A 365 1.88 23.97 -5.51
CA PHE A 365 3.10 23.23 -5.76
C PHE A 365 3.64 23.48 -7.16
N CYS A 366 2.84 23.34 -8.22
CA CYS A 366 3.31 23.57 -9.58
C CYS A 366 3.71 25.03 -9.84
N LEU A 367 2.99 25.99 -9.27
CA LEU A 367 3.33 27.42 -9.36
C LEU A 367 4.65 27.78 -8.64
N SER A 368 5.16 26.91 -7.78
CA SER A 368 6.43 27.12 -7.08
C SER A 368 7.66 26.79 -7.93
N PHE A 369 7.49 26.21 -9.12
CA PHE A 369 8.59 25.87 -10.04
C PHE A 369 8.80 26.96 -11.09
N GLN A 370 10.06 27.36 -11.29
CA GLN A 370 10.44 28.27 -12.37
C GLN A 370 10.62 27.55 -13.72
N VAL A 371 10.94 26.26 -13.69
CA VAL A 371 11.18 25.43 -14.88
C VAL A 371 10.37 24.13 -14.74
N GLY A 372 9.81 23.63 -15.84
CA GLY A 372 8.99 22.41 -15.83
C GLY A 372 7.55 22.62 -15.34
N ILE A 373 7.11 23.88 -15.16
CA ILE A 373 5.75 24.21 -14.71
C ILE A 373 4.65 23.61 -15.62
N HIS A 374 4.81 23.72 -16.95
CA HIS A 374 3.85 23.12 -17.90
C HIS A 374 3.76 21.60 -17.72
N ASN A 375 4.89 20.91 -17.58
CA ASN A 375 4.90 19.47 -17.33
C ASN A 375 4.26 19.13 -15.98
N CYS A 376 4.47 19.95 -14.95
CA CYS A 376 3.82 19.79 -13.65
C CYS A 376 2.29 19.84 -13.77
N PHE A 377 1.74 20.80 -14.52
CA PHE A 377 0.29 20.85 -14.78
C PHE A 377 -0.20 19.71 -15.69
N LYS A 378 0.63 19.25 -16.62
CA LYS A 378 0.36 18.05 -17.43
C LYS A 378 0.22 16.81 -16.57
N ILE A 379 1.09 16.64 -15.58
CA ILE A 379 0.99 15.55 -14.60
C ILE A 379 -0.32 15.61 -13.81
N ILE A 380 -0.80 16.81 -13.40
CA ILE A 380 -2.11 16.96 -12.74
C ILE A 380 -3.22 16.35 -13.60
N GLY A 381 -3.28 16.70 -14.88
CA GLY A 381 -4.29 16.14 -15.78
C GLY A 381 -4.20 14.63 -15.96
N ALA A 382 -2.97 14.11 -16.09
CA ALA A 382 -2.71 12.69 -16.20
C ALA A 382 -3.18 11.91 -14.95
N ASP A 383 -2.87 12.41 -13.75
CA ASP A 383 -3.26 11.74 -12.51
C ASP A 383 -4.76 11.91 -12.20
N LEU A 384 -5.40 13.04 -12.57
CA LEU A 384 -6.86 13.21 -12.45
C LEU A 384 -7.61 12.09 -13.20
N PHE A 385 -7.15 11.72 -14.39
CA PHE A 385 -7.73 10.62 -15.18
C PHE A 385 -7.62 9.24 -14.48
N GLU A 386 -6.63 9.06 -13.62
CA GLU A 386 -6.48 7.82 -12.86
C GLU A 386 -7.45 7.75 -11.68
N PHE A 387 -7.86 8.88 -11.11
CA PHE A 387 -8.77 8.95 -9.96
C PHE A 387 -10.24 9.18 -10.35
N ILE A 388 -10.50 9.85 -11.48
CA ILE A 388 -11.82 10.32 -11.89
C ILE A 388 -12.23 9.59 -13.17
N GLN A 389 -13.44 9.02 -13.17
CA GLN A 389 -14.00 8.36 -14.36
C GLN A 389 -14.80 9.32 -15.25
N ASP A 390 -15.38 10.36 -14.67
CA ASP A 390 -16.23 11.34 -15.36
C ASP A 390 -15.37 12.42 -16.04
N ALA A 391 -15.47 12.49 -17.37
CA ALA A 391 -14.78 13.47 -18.19
C ALA A 391 -15.15 14.93 -17.83
N ASP A 392 -16.41 15.21 -17.52
CA ASP A 392 -16.85 16.56 -17.15
C ASP A 392 -16.27 16.97 -15.79
N GLU A 393 -16.05 16.01 -14.90
CA GLU A 393 -15.40 16.26 -13.61
C GLU A 393 -13.91 16.58 -13.77
N ILE A 394 -13.19 15.85 -14.64
CA ILE A 394 -11.80 16.18 -14.99
C ILE A 394 -11.73 17.56 -15.64
N MET A 395 -12.66 17.89 -16.53
CA MET A 395 -12.74 19.23 -17.13
C MET A 395 -12.95 20.33 -16.08
N ARG A 396 -13.88 20.13 -15.14
CA ARG A 396 -14.09 21.07 -14.03
C ARG A 396 -12.84 21.22 -13.17
N ALA A 397 -12.12 20.13 -12.91
CA ALA A 397 -10.87 20.17 -12.17
C ALA A 397 -9.79 20.95 -12.93
N CYS A 398 -9.51 20.63 -14.20
CA CYS A 398 -8.52 21.36 -15.01
C CYS A 398 -8.88 22.84 -15.20
N ASN A 399 -10.16 23.21 -15.28
CA ASN A 399 -10.59 24.62 -15.36
C ASN A 399 -10.24 25.44 -14.11
N LYS A 400 -10.01 24.78 -12.96
CA LYS A 400 -9.49 25.45 -11.77
C LYS A 400 -8.01 25.83 -11.91
N ALA A 401 -7.24 25.22 -12.83
CA ALA A 401 -5.87 25.64 -13.04
C ALA A 401 -5.81 27.12 -13.53
N PRO A 402 -4.70 27.85 -13.26
CA PRO A 402 -4.48 29.17 -13.82
C PRO A 402 -4.62 29.12 -15.35
N GLU A 403 -5.19 30.18 -15.94
CA GLU A 403 -5.55 30.22 -17.37
C GLU A 403 -4.41 29.80 -18.29
N GLU A 404 -3.18 30.25 -18.00
CA GLU A 404 -1.96 29.91 -18.74
C GLU A 404 -1.64 28.40 -18.79
N TYR A 405 -2.02 27.63 -17.76
CA TYR A 405 -1.67 26.21 -17.63
C TYR A 405 -2.84 25.24 -17.80
N ARG A 406 -4.04 25.73 -18.10
CA ARG A 406 -5.22 24.89 -18.33
C ARG A 406 -5.01 23.90 -19.47
N GLU A 407 -4.45 24.37 -20.58
CA GLU A 407 -4.15 23.53 -21.75
C GLU A 407 -3.16 22.42 -21.40
N SER A 408 -2.14 22.70 -20.57
CA SER A 408 -1.21 21.66 -20.11
C SER A 408 -1.92 20.58 -19.29
N CYS A 409 -2.86 20.96 -18.41
CA CYS A 409 -3.70 19.99 -17.69
C CYS A 409 -4.52 19.13 -18.65
N TYR A 410 -5.19 19.75 -19.63
CA TYR A 410 -5.96 19.01 -20.64
C TYR A 410 -5.09 18.06 -21.46
N GLU A 411 -3.91 18.50 -21.89
CA GLU A 411 -2.95 17.71 -22.64
C GLU A 411 -2.59 16.42 -21.90
N GLY A 412 -2.27 16.52 -20.61
CA GLY A 412 -1.89 15.34 -19.80
C GLY A 412 -3.03 14.34 -19.61
N TRP A 413 -4.26 14.85 -19.45
CA TRP A 413 -5.44 13.99 -19.44
C TRP A 413 -5.62 13.27 -20.79
N TYR A 414 -5.57 13.99 -21.91
CA TYR A 414 -5.77 13.40 -23.23
C TYR A 414 -4.71 12.36 -23.58
N GLU A 415 -3.45 12.60 -23.24
CA GLU A 415 -2.38 11.63 -23.45
C GLU A 415 -2.62 10.33 -22.66
N SER A 416 -3.01 10.45 -21.39
CA SER A 416 -3.29 9.29 -20.54
C SER A 416 -4.48 8.47 -21.05
N MET A 417 -5.52 9.16 -21.53
CA MET A 417 -6.66 8.53 -22.18
C MET A 417 -6.25 7.78 -23.45
N ASN A 418 -5.44 8.39 -24.32
CA ASN A 418 -4.96 7.78 -25.55
C ASN A 418 -4.08 6.55 -25.28
N ILE A 419 -3.22 6.59 -24.25
CA ILE A 419 -2.44 5.43 -23.83
C ILE A 419 -3.37 4.29 -23.43
N ARG A 420 -4.37 4.56 -22.57
CA ARG A 420 -5.31 3.52 -22.11
C ARG A 420 -6.06 2.88 -23.28
N ILE A 421 -6.55 3.67 -24.25
CA ILE A 421 -7.23 3.16 -25.46
C ILE A 421 -6.33 2.24 -26.28
N ASN A 422 -5.04 2.56 -26.42
CA ASN A 422 -4.11 1.77 -27.22
C ASN A 422 -3.56 0.52 -26.50
N THR A 423 -3.84 0.37 -25.20
CA THR A 423 -3.41 -0.78 -24.38
C THR A 423 -4.53 -1.78 -24.07
N ILE A 424 -5.77 -1.47 -24.46
CA ILE A 424 -6.95 -2.35 -24.39
C ILE A 424 -7.16 -2.96 -25.78
#